data_AF-A0A1G2Z791-F1
#
_entry.id   AF-A0A1G2Z791-F1
#
_cell.length_a   1.000
_cell.length_b   1.000
_cell.length_c   1.000
_cell.angle_alpha   90.00
_cell.angle_beta   90.00
_cell.angle_gamma   90.00
#
_symmetry.space_group_name_H-M   'P 1'
#
loop_
_entity.id
_entity.type
_entity.pdbx_description
1 polymer ?
#
loop_
_entity_poly.entity_id
_entity_poly.type
_entity_poly.pdbx_seq_one_letter_code
_entity_poly.pdbx_strand_id
1 'polypeptide(L)'
;MLIVLTVGGLSLGDPSVAPVTHGEFQAVGSTGEQTYQATQKVTLEGIVLHHPADLLNPTPDDTITQMYNLGAQWQLFFQGEGDDHAGTTVYLAQLYDNLPWVMPGGGYSNDEFIAELARINAAQFSPGDRIRVTGWFLSYKGKMNINEQHYNNPDHDFTIELVARGVGLPRPEVVSLDELKDDQDRFVFDPARLVGGEYHQGRLIKVEDVNVVDARGWGPDATLTVTNGKKTLPVKLGRGNGVYPGSFNLTQPCDVIGILDQDSTDLRSGYRLYVMNYDGNGQVLASYEHRMADQRTVDPNQIVSDERDM
;
A
#
# COMPACT_ATOMS: atom_id res chain seq x y z
N MET A 1 45.44 -1.85 47.19
CA MET A 1 45.41 -1.29 45.82
C MET A 1 44.17 -1.85 45.14
N LEU A 2 43.09 -1.06 45.10
CA LEU A 2 41.79 -1.46 44.57
C LEU A 2 41.77 -1.12 43.08
N ILE A 3 41.76 -2.15 42.22
CA ILE A 3 41.61 -1.98 40.78
C ILE A 3 40.10 -1.83 40.52
N VAL A 4 39.67 -0.60 40.25
CA VAL A 4 38.32 -0.33 39.75
C VAL A 4 38.33 -0.65 38.26
N LEU A 5 37.71 -1.77 37.88
CA LEU A 5 37.41 -2.09 36.49
C LEU A 5 36.20 -1.23 36.07
N THR A 6 36.44 -0.14 35.35
CA THR A 6 35.39 0.54 34.60
C THR A 6 35.03 -0.32 33.40
N VAL A 7 33.91 -1.04 33.49
CA VAL A 7 33.25 -1.63 32.32
C VAL A 7 32.63 -0.47 31.55
N GLY A 8 33.29 -0.02 30.49
CA GLY A 8 32.70 0.90 29.55
C GLY A 8 31.53 0.20 28.88
N GLY A 9 30.30 0.63 29.19
CA GLY A 9 29.12 0.21 28.45
C GLY A 9 29.30 0.60 26.99
N LEU A 10 29.21 -0.38 26.09
CA LEU A 10 29.00 -0.12 24.68
C LEU A 10 27.62 0.55 24.58
N SER A 11 27.59 1.87 24.41
CA SER A 11 26.43 2.52 23.81
C SER A 11 26.39 2.01 22.37
N LEU A 12 25.45 1.11 22.08
CA LEU A 12 24.97 0.96 20.71
C LEU A 12 24.44 2.34 20.33
N GLY A 13 24.99 2.93 19.27
CA GLY A 13 24.50 4.21 18.76
C GLY A 13 23.04 4.08 18.36
N ASP A 14 22.29 5.18 18.46
CA ASP A 14 20.90 5.23 17.99
C ASP A 14 20.83 4.80 16.51
N PRO A 15 19.76 4.11 16.08
CA PRO A 15 19.63 3.67 14.70
C PRO A 15 19.64 4.87 13.75
N SER A 16 20.35 4.75 12.63
CA SER A 16 20.35 5.80 11.62
C SER A 16 18.95 5.98 11.01
N VAL A 17 18.53 7.25 10.87
CA VAL A 17 17.23 7.62 10.30
C VAL A 17 17.40 8.76 9.30
N ALA A 18 16.67 8.70 8.18
CA ALA A 18 16.65 9.78 7.19
C ALA A 18 15.26 9.94 6.57
N PRO A 19 14.87 11.19 6.23
CA PRO A 19 13.79 11.40 5.28
C PRO A 19 14.19 10.89 3.90
N VAL A 20 13.29 10.19 3.24
CA VAL A 20 13.49 9.65 1.89
C VAL A 20 12.23 9.84 1.05
N THR A 21 12.40 9.91 -0.26
CA THR A 21 11.28 9.83 -1.19
C THR A 21 10.77 8.38 -1.30
N HIS A 22 9.50 8.20 -1.63
CA HIS A 22 8.95 6.90 -1.98
C HIS A 22 9.71 6.28 -3.17
N GLY A 23 10.07 7.08 -4.17
CA GLY A 23 10.83 6.61 -5.34
C GLY A 23 12.19 6.02 -4.98
N GLU A 24 12.97 6.70 -4.12
CA GLU A 24 14.26 6.18 -3.62
C GLU A 24 14.06 4.93 -2.76
N PHE A 25 13.05 4.92 -1.90
CA PHE A 25 12.78 3.81 -0.99
C PHE A 25 12.33 2.53 -1.71
N GLN A 26 11.58 2.68 -2.81
CA GLN A 26 11.08 1.56 -3.61
C GLN A 26 12.05 1.18 -4.76
N ALA A 27 13.28 1.70 -4.78
CA ALA A 27 14.24 1.39 -5.83
C ALA A 27 14.65 -0.10 -5.83
N VAL A 28 14.62 -0.72 -7.01
CA VAL A 28 14.96 -2.14 -7.22
C VAL A 28 16.06 -2.33 -8.26
N GLY A 29 16.78 -3.45 -8.16
CA GLY A 29 17.75 -3.89 -9.15
C GLY A 29 17.12 -4.68 -10.30
N SER A 30 17.94 -5.14 -11.24
CA SER A 30 17.49 -5.94 -12.40
C SER A 30 16.83 -7.27 -12.03
N THR A 31 17.01 -7.74 -10.81
CA THR A 31 16.37 -8.94 -10.26
C THR A 31 15.05 -8.66 -9.54
N GLY A 32 14.64 -7.39 -9.40
CA GLY A 32 13.49 -6.99 -8.56
C GLY A 32 13.81 -6.88 -7.07
N GLU A 33 15.04 -7.21 -6.67
CA GLU A 33 15.47 -7.04 -5.29
C GLU A 33 15.66 -5.55 -4.95
N GLN A 34 15.31 -5.19 -3.73
CA GLN A 34 15.46 -3.83 -3.24
C GLN A 34 16.92 -3.37 -3.20
N THR A 35 17.14 -2.07 -3.37
CA THR A 35 18.48 -1.47 -3.38
C THR A 35 18.73 -0.41 -2.31
N TYR A 36 17.72 -0.05 -1.52
CA TYR A 36 17.83 0.93 -0.46
C TYR A 36 18.64 0.38 0.75
N GLN A 37 19.78 1.02 1.05
CA GLN A 37 20.67 0.61 2.14
C GLN A 37 21.25 1.80 2.93
N ALA A 38 20.71 3.01 2.74
CA ALA A 38 21.32 4.23 3.28
C ALA A 38 21.16 4.39 4.80
N THR A 39 20.05 3.91 5.37
CA THR A 39 19.75 4.00 6.80
C THR A 39 19.04 2.76 7.34
N GLN A 40 18.93 2.68 8.67
CA GLN A 40 18.23 1.59 9.37
C GLN A 40 16.73 1.85 9.50
N LYS A 41 16.34 3.12 9.67
CA LYS A 41 14.95 3.60 9.66
C LYS A 41 14.77 4.65 8.58
N VAL A 42 13.56 4.77 8.08
CA VAL A 42 13.18 5.78 7.09
C VAL A 42 12.05 6.65 7.61
N THR A 43 11.99 7.88 7.11
CA THR A 43 10.84 8.78 7.27
C THR A 43 10.29 9.12 5.88
N LEU A 44 9.02 8.80 5.62
CA LEU A 44 8.34 9.10 4.35
C LEU A 44 7.08 9.93 4.61
N GLU A 45 6.73 10.80 3.68
CA GLU A 45 5.48 11.57 3.69
C GLU A 45 4.65 11.26 2.45
N GLY A 46 3.34 11.16 2.62
CA GLY A 46 2.44 10.92 1.51
C GLY A 46 0.97 10.95 1.87
N ILE A 47 0.11 10.81 0.87
CA ILE A 47 -1.34 10.83 0.99
C ILE A 47 -1.87 9.44 1.28
N VAL A 48 -2.66 9.30 2.35
CA VAL A 48 -3.37 8.07 2.69
C VAL A 48 -4.38 7.73 1.60
N LEU A 49 -4.29 6.52 1.05
CA LEU A 49 -5.13 6.13 -0.09
C LEU A 49 -6.43 5.41 0.30
N HIS A 50 -6.54 4.85 1.50
CA HIS A 50 -7.70 4.06 1.92
C HIS A 50 -7.81 3.91 3.44
N HIS A 51 -8.94 3.40 3.93
CA HIS A 51 -9.05 2.97 5.31
C HIS A 51 -8.36 1.60 5.48
N PRO A 52 -7.50 1.40 6.49
CA PRO A 52 -6.81 0.12 6.68
C PRO A 52 -7.73 -1.10 6.78
N ALA A 53 -8.90 -0.93 7.40
CA ALA A 53 -9.90 -1.99 7.59
C ALA A 53 -10.55 -2.47 6.28
N ASP A 54 -10.47 -1.68 5.20
CA ASP A 54 -10.95 -2.09 3.88
C ASP A 54 -10.00 -3.06 3.18
N LEU A 55 -8.77 -3.26 3.68
CA LEU A 55 -7.76 -4.09 3.04
C LEU A 55 -7.51 -5.42 3.78
N LEU A 56 -7.27 -5.38 5.09
CA LEU A 56 -6.98 -6.57 5.90
C LEU A 56 -7.90 -6.63 7.12
N ASN A 57 -7.99 -7.80 7.76
CA ASN A 57 -8.79 -8.01 8.94
C ASN A 57 -8.02 -7.68 10.23
N PRO A 58 -8.31 -6.57 10.93
CA PRO A 58 -7.59 -6.20 12.15
C PRO A 58 -8.15 -6.88 13.41
N THR A 59 -9.08 -7.84 13.28
CA THR A 59 -9.71 -8.51 14.44
C THR A 59 -8.72 -9.47 15.11
N PRO A 60 -8.29 -9.22 16.36
CA PRO A 60 -7.29 -10.04 17.05
C PRO A 60 -7.80 -11.44 17.37
N ASP A 61 -6.92 -12.43 17.20
CA ASP A 61 -7.12 -13.81 17.63
C ASP A 61 -5.76 -14.49 17.90
N ASP A 62 -5.28 -14.37 19.14
CA ASP A 62 -4.07 -15.03 19.64
C ASP A 62 -4.26 -16.53 19.97
N THR A 63 -5.44 -17.10 19.70
CA THR A 63 -5.69 -18.54 19.92
C THR A 63 -5.23 -19.42 18.74
N ILE A 64 -4.83 -18.79 17.64
CA ILE A 64 -4.35 -19.46 16.43
C ILE A 64 -2.97 -20.10 16.70
N THR A 65 -2.96 -21.44 16.70
CA THR A 65 -1.75 -22.25 16.94
C THR A 65 -1.25 -22.96 15.67
N GLN A 66 -1.98 -22.83 14.56
CA GLN A 66 -1.60 -23.46 13.30
C GLN A 66 -0.44 -22.70 12.65
N MET A 67 0.68 -23.39 12.42
CA MET A 67 1.82 -22.84 11.67
C MET A 67 1.37 -22.28 10.32
N TYR A 68 1.97 -21.15 9.92
CA TYR A 68 1.63 -20.34 8.73
C TYR A 68 0.36 -19.48 8.82
N ASN A 69 -0.46 -19.63 9.86
CA ASN A 69 -1.63 -18.77 10.04
C ASN A 69 -1.29 -17.58 10.96
N LEU A 70 -1.62 -16.39 10.50
CA LEU A 70 -1.51 -15.15 11.26
C LEU A 70 -2.85 -14.81 11.93
N GLY A 71 -2.81 -13.99 12.97
CA GLY A 71 -4.00 -13.39 13.59
C GLY A 71 -4.47 -12.15 12.84
N ALA A 72 -4.80 -11.09 13.59
CA ALA A 72 -5.11 -9.80 13.01
C ALA A 72 -4.00 -9.28 12.09
N GLN A 73 -4.39 -8.58 11.04
CA GLN A 73 -3.47 -7.88 10.14
C GLN A 73 -4.01 -6.50 9.83
N TRP A 74 -3.09 -5.54 9.72
CA TRP A 74 -3.37 -4.15 9.44
C TRP A 74 -2.35 -3.65 8.41
N GLN A 75 -2.82 -2.96 7.39
CA GLN A 75 -1.92 -2.37 6.40
C GLN A 75 -2.52 -1.11 5.79
N LEU A 76 -1.65 -0.17 5.46
CA LEU A 76 -2.00 1.14 4.91
C LEU A 76 -1.11 1.45 3.71
N PHE A 77 -1.71 1.86 2.60
CA PHE A 77 -1.02 2.49 1.48
C PHE A 77 -1.05 4.01 1.61
N PHE A 78 0.11 4.62 1.39
CA PHE A 78 0.24 6.07 1.25
C PHE A 78 1.18 6.40 0.08
N GLN A 79 0.83 7.47 -0.65
CA GLN A 79 1.44 7.80 -1.93
C GLN A 79 2.22 9.12 -1.86
N GLY A 80 3.41 9.14 -2.47
CA GLY A 80 4.18 10.35 -2.67
C GLY A 80 3.45 11.39 -3.53
N GLU A 81 3.90 12.63 -3.42
CA GLU A 81 3.32 13.78 -4.11
C GLU A 81 4.32 14.45 -5.05
N GLY A 82 3.82 15.15 -6.07
CA GLY A 82 4.65 15.84 -7.06
C GLY A 82 5.56 14.86 -7.79
N ASP A 83 6.86 15.12 -7.75
CA ASP A 83 7.89 14.32 -8.42
C ASP A 83 8.21 13.01 -7.68
N ASP A 84 7.70 12.81 -6.46
CA ASP A 84 7.85 11.55 -5.72
C ASP A 84 6.87 10.49 -6.24
N HIS A 85 7.18 9.94 -7.41
CA HIS A 85 6.31 9.05 -8.17
C HIS A 85 6.39 7.59 -7.69
N ALA A 86 5.86 7.33 -6.49
CA ALA A 86 5.70 5.98 -5.95
C ALA A 86 4.72 5.99 -4.76
N GLY A 87 4.38 4.80 -4.26
CA GLY A 87 3.71 4.65 -2.97
C GLY A 87 4.39 3.60 -2.10
N THR A 88 4.03 3.58 -0.82
CA THR A 88 4.61 2.66 0.16
C THR A 88 3.52 2.12 1.06
N THR A 89 3.75 0.91 1.58
CA THR A 89 2.85 0.32 2.57
C THR A 89 3.47 0.30 3.95
N VAL A 90 2.62 0.48 4.95
CA VAL A 90 2.92 0.23 6.36
C VAL A 90 2.18 -1.02 6.77
N TYR A 91 2.84 -1.98 7.38
CA TYR A 91 2.27 -3.30 7.70
C TYR A 91 2.50 -3.67 9.16
N LEU A 92 1.45 -4.18 9.80
CA LEU A 92 1.46 -4.75 11.14
C LEU A 92 0.63 -6.04 11.17
N ALA A 93 1.10 -7.06 11.89
CA ALA A 93 0.38 -8.32 12.02
C ALA A 93 0.60 -8.99 13.37
N GLN A 94 -0.46 -9.62 13.85
CA GLN A 94 -0.50 -10.43 15.05
C GLN A 94 0.01 -11.85 14.74
N LEU A 95 0.69 -12.46 15.71
CA LEU A 95 1.25 -13.81 15.61
C LEU A 95 2.18 -14.01 14.42
N TYR A 96 2.98 -12.99 14.07
CA TYR A 96 3.92 -13.12 12.95
C TYR A 96 5.02 -14.17 13.22
N ASP A 97 5.24 -14.51 14.49
CA ASP A 97 6.08 -15.62 14.96
C ASP A 97 5.47 -17.02 14.72
N ASN A 98 4.24 -17.14 14.20
CA ASN A 98 3.71 -18.40 13.65
C ASN A 98 4.35 -18.80 12.31
N LEU A 99 5.17 -17.93 11.72
CA LEU A 99 5.94 -18.23 10.51
C LEU A 99 7.27 -18.89 10.89
N PRO A 100 7.64 -20.03 10.27
CA PRO A 100 8.79 -20.83 10.71
C PRO A 100 10.16 -20.17 10.50
N TRP A 101 10.21 -19.04 9.80
CA TRP A 101 11.42 -18.24 9.58
C TRP A 101 11.51 -17.01 10.52
N VAL A 102 10.55 -16.85 11.43
CA VAL A 102 10.52 -15.79 12.45
C VAL A 102 10.85 -16.41 13.79
N MET A 103 11.60 -15.69 14.64
CA MET A 103 11.98 -16.22 15.95
C MET A 103 10.72 -16.39 16.82
N PRO A 104 10.52 -17.54 17.49
CA PRO A 104 9.36 -17.75 18.35
C PRO A 104 9.31 -16.76 19.52
N GLY A 105 8.09 -16.38 19.93
CA GLY A 105 7.86 -15.57 21.14
C GLY A 105 7.81 -14.06 20.91
N GLY A 106 7.75 -13.64 19.64
CA GLY A 106 7.63 -12.24 19.22
C GLY A 106 6.23 -11.84 18.74
N GLY A 107 5.23 -12.70 18.89
CA GLY A 107 3.85 -12.43 18.49
C GLY A 107 3.10 -11.59 19.52
N TYR A 108 2.28 -10.65 19.04
CA TYR A 108 1.34 -9.91 19.88
C TYR A 108 0.20 -10.81 20.40
N SER A 109 -0.07 -10.74 21.70
CA SER A 109 -1.37 -11.16 22.26
C SER A 109 -2.50 -10.26 21.77
N ASN A 110 -3.76 -10.61 22.06
CA ASN A 110 -4.91 -9.77 21.70
C ASN A 110 -4.82 -8.37 22.33
N ASP A 111 -4.50 -8.30 23.62
CA ASP A 111 -4.43 -7.03 24.34
C ASP A 111 -3.29 -6.14 23.83
N GLU A 112 -2.13 -6.73 23.54
CA GLU A 112 -1.00 -6.01 22.96
C GLU A 112 -1.32 -5.51 21.54
N PHE A 113 -1.92 -6.35 20.68
CA PHE A 113 -2.28 -5.92 19.33
C PHE A 113 -3.33 -4.80 19.34
N ILE A 114 -4.30 -4.84 20.27
CA ILE A 114 -5.27 -3.76 20.45
C ILE A 114 -4.56 -2.46 20.87
N ALA A 115 -3.59 -2.54 21.79
CA ALA A 115 -2.79 -1.39 22.20
C ALA A 115 -2.00 -0.80 21.02
N GLU A 116 -1.40 -1.66 20.18
CA GLU A 116 -0.68 -1.26 18.98
C GLU A 116 -1.61 -0.61 17.95
N LEU A 117 -2.79 -1.17 17.69
CA LEU A 117 -3.79 -0.54 16.83
C LEU A 117 -4.21 0.83 17.38
N ALA A 118 -4.40 0.97 18.69
CA ALA A 118 -4.73 2.26 19.30
C ALA A 118 -3.59 3.26 19.13
N ARG A 119 -2.34 2.83 19.28
CA ARG A 119 -1.12 3.64 19.13
C ARG A 119 -0.96 4.14 17.69
N ILE A 120 -0.98 3.25 16.70
CA ILE A 120 -0.73 3.63 15.29
C ILE A 120 -1.89 4.41 14.67
N ASN A 121 -3.12 4.25 15.18
CA ASN A 121 -4.29 5.00 14.72
C ASN A 121 -4.62 6.24 15.59
N ALA A 122 -3.77 6.58 16.57
CA ALA A 122 -4.03 7.69 17.51
C ALA A 122 -4.25 9.04 16.82
N ALA A 123 -3.62 9.26 15.67
CA ALA A 123 -3.76 10.48 14.89
C ALA A 123 -5.11 10.60 14.14
N GLN A 124 -5.89 9.50 14.06
CA GLN A 124 -7.18 9.43 13.39
C GLN A 124 -7.12 10.01 11.96
N PHE A 125 -6.15 9.56 11.17
CA PHE A 125 -6.05 9.92 9.76
C PHE A 125 -7.16 9.23 8.95
N SER A 126 -7.45 9.78 7.77
CA SER A 126 -8.45 9.29 6.83
C SER A 126 -7.92 9.34 5.40
N PRO A 127 -8.55 8.64 4.43
CA PRO A 127 -8.21 8.77 3.02
C PRO A 127 -8.15 10.25 2.58
N GLY A 128 -7.06 10.63 1.91
CA GLY A 128 -6.81 12.01 1.51
C GLY A 128 -6.11 12.89 2.55
N ASP A 129 -5.83 12.37 3.76
CA ASP A 129 -4.92 13.05 4.69
C ASP A 129 -3.46 12.83 4.27
N ARG A 130 -2.61 13.82 4.53
CA ARG A 130 -1.16 13.68 4.45
C ARG A 130 -0.62 13.19 5.79
N ILE A 131 0.15 12.11 5.75
CA ILE A 131 0.81 11.54 6.92
C ILE A 131 2.33 11.53 6.73
N ARG A 132 3.05 11.44 7.85
CA ARG A 132 4.47 11.11 7.91
C ARG A 132 4.61 9.80 8.66
N VAL A 133 5.35 8.85 8.09
CA VAL A 133 5.61 7.56 8.72
C VAL A 133 7.11 7.43 8.97
N THR A 134 7.50 7.11 10.21
CA THR A 134 8.90 6.81 10.55
C THR A 134 9.00 5.41 11.13
N GLY A 135 9.82 4.53 10.55
CA GLY A 135 9.92 3.15 11.01
C GLY A 135 11.06 2.35 10.40
N TRP A 136 11.20 1.12 10.86
CA TRP A 136 12.03 0.11 10.22
C TRP A 136 11.34 -0.44 8.97
N PHE A 137 12.03 -1.29 8.21
CA PHE A 137 11.48 -1.82 6.98
C PHE A 137 12.03 -3.20 6.63
N LEU A 138 11.26 -3.92 5.81
CA LEU A 138 11.66 -5.16 5.15
C LEU A 138 11.09 -5.20 3.73
N SER A 139 11.79 -5.90 2.85
CA SER A 139 11.22 -6.26 1.55
C SER A 139 10.33 -7.48 1.66
N TYR A 140 9.23 -7.48 0.92
CA TYR A 140 8.37 -8.64 0.76
C TYR A 140 7.74 -8.61 -0.63
N LYS A 141 8.01 -9.68 -1.40
CA LYS A 141 7.35 -9.96 -2.69
C LYS A 141 7.35 -8.81 -3.72
N GLY A 142 8.49 -8.14 -3.82
CA GLY A 142 8.75 -7.07 -4.80
C GLY A 142 8.51 -5.66 -4.28
N LYS A 143 8.26 -5.50 -2.96
CA LYS A 143 8.03 -4.20 -2.33
C LYS A 143 8.85 -3.99 -1.10
N MET A 144 9.11 -2.73 -0.78
CA MET A 144 9.55 -2.35 0.55
C MET A 144 8.39 -1.84 1.40
N ASN A 145 8.24 -2.44 2.59
CA ASN A 145 7.21 -2.04 3.53
C ASN A 145 7.85 -1.48 4.79
N ILE A 146 7.30 -0.40 5.32
CA ILE A 146 7.58 0.01 6.69
C ILE A 146 6.86 -0.97 7.61
N ASN A 147 7.60 -1.56 8.55
CA ASN A 147 7.07 -2.48 9.54
C ASN A 147 8.02 -2.55 10.74
N GLU A 148 7.71 -3.41 11.70
CA GLU A 148 8.49 -3.58 12.94
C GLU A 148 9.55 -4.68 12.80
N GLN A 149 9.92 -5.03 11.56
CA GLN A 149 10.76 -6.17 11.21
C GLN A 149 10.32 -7.50 11.83
N HIS A 150 9.02 -7.59 12.14
CA HIS A 150 8.39 -8.74 12.78
C HIS A 150 8.84 -8.98 14.24
N TYR A 151 9.27 -7.92 14.93
CA TYR A 151 9.55 -7.91 16.36
C TYR A 151 8.52 -7.03 17.09
N ASN A 152 7.91 -7.55 18.15
CA ASN A 152 6.99 -6.81 19.03
C ASN A 152 7.70 -6.00 20.13
N ASN A 153 8.99 -5.72 19.97
CA ASN A 153 9.74 -4.85 20.89
C ASN A 153 9.43 -3.38 20.54
N PRO A 154 9.06 -2.52 21.52
CA PRO A 154 8.86 -1.09 21.30
C PRO A 154 9.99 -0.34 20.56
N ASP A 155 11.24 -0.81 20.60
CA ASP A 155 12.35 -0.23 19.81
C ASP A 155 12.14 -0.35 18.28
N HIS A 156 11.29 -1.30 17.87
CA HIS A 156 10.92 -1.55 16.49
C HIS A 156 9.65 -0.83 16.04
N ASP A 157 8.96 -0.15 16.95
CA ASP A 157 7.75 0.61 16.63
C ASP A 157 8.01 1.60 15.48
N PHE A 158 7.08 1.60 14.52
CA PHE A 158 6.91 2.71 13.60
C PHE A 158 5.94 3.74 14.19
N THR A 159 6.02 4.97 13.72
CA THR A 159 5.14 6.08 14.10
C THR A 159 4.41 6.59 12.88
N ILE A 160 3.16 7.03 13.08
CA ILE A 160 2.36 7.70 12.05
C ILE A 160 1.92 9.05 12.61
N GLU A 161 2.39 10.12 11.98
CA GLU A 161 2.03 11.49 12.30
C GLU A 161 1.08 12.02 11.24
N LEU A 162 0.02 12.70 11.66
CA LEU A 162 -0.84 13.46 10.74
C LEU A 162 -0.19 14.81 10.44
N VAL A 163 0.20 15.02 9.18
CA VAL A 163 0.84 16.26 8.73
C VAL A 163 -0.21 17.29 8.29
N ALA A 164 -1.21 16.86 7.52
CA ALA A 164 -2.30 17.73 7.09
C ALA A 164 -3.59 16.94 6.85
N ARG A 165 -4.73 17.49 7.27
CA ARG A 165 -6.04 16.90 7.01
C ARG A 165 -6.60 17.32 5.66
N GLY A 166 -7.30 16.42 5.00
CA GLY A 166 -8.16 16.73 3.87
C GLY A 166 -7.43 17.38 2.69
N VAL A 167 -6.16 17.04 2.46
CA VAL A 167 -5.44 17.43 1.24
C VAL A 167 -6.18 16.90 0.01
N GLY A 168 -6.80 15.74 0.19
CA GLY A 168 -7.58 15.04 -0.82
C GLY A 168 -6.74 13.96 -1.48
N LEU A 169 -7.43 12.91 -1.94
CA LEU A 169 -6.78 11.86 -2.71
C LEU A 169 -6.14 12.42 -3.99
N PRO A 170 -4.99 11.86 -4.43
CA PRO A 170 -4.46 12.12 -5.76
C PRO A 170 -5.51 11.75 -6.81
N ARG A 171 -5.54 12.51 -7.91
CA ARG A 171 -6.32 12.07 -9.07
C ARG A 171 -5.69 10.78 -9.61
N PRO A 172 -6.47 9.70 -9.85
CA PRO A 172 -5.92 8.49 -10.41
C PRO A 172 -5.25 8.74 -11.76
N GLU A 173 -4.07 8.18 -11.95
CA GLU A 173 -3.37 8.24 -13.23
C GLU A 173 -4.03 7.25 -14.21
N VAL A 174 -4.34 7.69 -15.42
CA VAL A 174 -4.90 6.81 -16.46
C VAL A 174 -3.79 5.96 -17.04
N VAL A 175 -3.88 4.65 -16.83
CA VAL A 175 -2.86 3.68 -17.25
C VAL A 175 -3.51 2.61 -18.12
N SER A 176 -2.94 2.41 -19.31
CA SER A 176 -3.42 1.36 -20.21
C SER A 176 -2.81 0.00 -19.87
N LEU A 177 -3.51 -1.09 -20.23
CA LEU A 177 -2.91 -2.42 -20.14
C LEU A 177 -1.69 -2.60 -21.06
N ASP A 178 -1.55 -1.79 -22.11
CA ASP A 178 -0.37 -1.81 -22.99
C ASP A 178 0.87 -1.19 -22.34
N GLU A 179 0.68 -0.33 -21.34
CA GLU A 179 1.77 0.23 -20.55
C GLU A 179 2.26 -0.75 -19.49
N LEU A 180 1.33 -1.50 -18.87
CA LEU A 180 1.67 -2.48 -17.84
C LEU A 180 2.21 -3.80 -18.41
N LYS A 181 1.90 -4.12 -19.67
CA LYS A 181 2.15 -5.45 -20.24
C LYS A 181 2.60 -5.43 -21.69
N ASP A 182 3.45 -6.39 -22.04
CA ASP A 182 3.91 -6.65 -23.41
C ASP A 182 2.84 -7.33 -24.28
N ASP A 183 3.16 -7.54 -25.57
CA ASP A 183 2.25 -8.16 -26.56
C ASP A 183 1.89 -9.62 -26.25
N GLN A 184 2.62 -10.26 -25.33
CA GLN A 184 2.36 -11.62 -24.86
C GLN A 184 1.57 -11.63 -23.53
N ASP A 185 1.00 -10.50 -23.12
CA ASP A 185 0.25 -10.31 -21.87
C ASP A 185 1.12 -10.55 -20.60
N ARG A 186 2.45 -10.37 -20.71
CA ARG A 186 3.38 -10.44 -19.58
C ARG A 186 3.67 -9.05 -19.05
N PHE A 187 3.86 -8.92 -17.74
CA PHE A 187 4.17 -7.64 -17.13
C PHE A 187 5.49 -7.05 -17.64
N VAL A 188 5.47 -5.75 -17.93
CA VAL A 188 6.67 -4.96 -18.20
C VAL A 188 7.32 -4.64 -16.86
N PHE A 189 8.52 -5.17 -16.65
CA PHE A 189 9.37 -4.88 -15.51
C PHE A 189 10.50 -3.94 -15.93
N ASP A 190 10.64 -2.82 -15.23
CA ASP A 190 11.71 -1.86 -15.46
C ASP A 190 12.38 -1.48 -14.13
N PRO A 191 13.63 -1.91 -13.88
CA PRO A 191 14.33 -1.58 -12.64
C PRO A 191 14.69 -0.08 -12.54
N ALA A 192 14.68 0.66 -13.65
CA ALA A 192 14.84 2.12 -13.61
C ALA A 192 13.55 2.83 -13.16
N ARG A 193 12.44 2.09 -13.00
CA ARG A 193 11.12 2.61 -12.63
C ARG A 193 10.68 3.75 -13.54
N LEU A 194 10.86 3.62 -14.86
CA LEU A 194 10.43 4.63 -15.83
C LEU A 194 9.16 4.21 -16.58
N VAL A 195 8.85 2.92 -16.60
CA VAL A 195 7.67 2.35 -17.28
C VAL A 195 7.13 1.12 -16.53
N GLY A 196 5.94 0.66 -16.92
CA GLY A 196 5.41 -0.62 -16.46
C GLY A 196 4.94 -0.61 -15.01
N GLY A 197 4.88 -1.81 -14.40
CA GLY A 197 4.32 -1.97 -13.06
C GLY A 197 5.15 -1.31 -11.95
N GLU A 198 6.48 -1.25 -12.14
CA GLU A 198 7.39 -0.61 -11.18
C GLU A 198 7.18 0.90 -11.08
N TYR A 199 6.92 1.58 -12.20
CA TYR A 199 6.65 3.02 -12.19
C TYR A 199 5.39 3.35 -11.37
N HIS A 200 4.35 2.54 -11.51
CA HIS A 200 3.05 2.78 -10.87
C HIS A 200 2.88 2.14 -9.48
N GLN A 201 3.89 1.43 -8.98
CA GLN A 201 3.77 0.61 -7.78
C GLN A 201 3.39 1.45 -6.54
N GLY A 202 2.30 1.07 -5.85
CA GLY A 202 1.78 1.74 -4.66
C GLY A 202 0.94 2.98 -4.95
N ARG A 203 0.70 3.31 -6.23
CA ARG A 203 -0.07 4.51 -6.63
C ARG A 203 -1.50 4.19 -6.99
N LEU A 204 -2.37 5.21 -6.85
CA LEU A 204 -3.75 5.17 -7.31
C LEU A 204 -3.78 5.36 -8.84
N ILE A 205 -4.27 4.35 -9.56
CA ILE A 205 -4.39 4.37 -11.01
C ILE A 205 -5.82 4.05 -11.46
N LYS A 206 -6.13 4.41 -12.70
CA LYS A 206 -7.36 4.11 -13.42
C LYS A 206 -7.04 3.32 -14.68
N VAL A 207 -7.68 2.15 -14.83
CA VAL A 207 -7.65 1.37 -16.07
C VAL A 207 -9.03 1.48 -16.72
N GLU A 208 -9.06 2.06 -17.92
CA GLU A 208 -10.31 2.40 -18.60
C GLU A 208 -10.82 1.29 -19.52
N ASP A 209 -12.14 1.28 -19.74
CA ASP A 209 -12.81 0.46 -20.76
C ASP A 209 -12.49 -1.04 -20.72
N VAL A 210 -12.47 -1.63 -19.51
CA VAL A 210 -12.24 -3.07 -19.31
C VAL A 210 -13.52 -3.83 -18.94
N ASN A 211 -13.53 -5.13 -19.21
CA ASN A 211 -14.59 -6.03 -18.82
C ASN A 211 -14.11 -6.98 -17.73
N VAL A 212 -14.94 -7.25 -16.73
CA VAL A 212 -14.73 -8.36 -15.79
C VAL A 212 -14.93 -9.68 -16.54
N VAL A 213 -13.92 -10.54 -16.55
CA VAL A 213 -13.93 -11.82 -17.29
C VAL A 213 -14.96 -12.80 -16.68
N ASP A 214 -14.95 -12.94 -15.35
CA ASP A 214 -15.88 -13.78 -14.61
C ASP A 214 -16.15 -13.18 -13.23
N ALA A 215 -17.41 -12.80 -13.00
CA ALA A 215 -17.85 -12.19 -11.74
C ALA A 215 -18.35 -13.22 -10.70
N ARG A 216 -18.36 -14.53 -11.00
CA ARG A 216 -18.86 -15.57 -10.07
C ARG A 216 -18.09 -15.61 -8.75
N GLY A 217 -16.84 -15.14 -8.75
CA GLY A 217 -15.99 -15.03 -7.56
C GLY A 217 -16.18 -13.75 -6.75
N TRP A 218 -17.11 -12.87 -7.11
CA TRP A 218 -17.29 -11.58 -6.43
C TRP A 218 -17.53 -11.72 -4.92
N GLY A 219 -16.69 -11.07 -4.12
CA GLY A 219 -16.81 -11.02 -2.67
C GLY A 219 -15.56 -10.44 -2.00
N PRO A 220 -15.60 -10.23 -0.67
CA PRO A 220 -14.44 -9.75 0.09
C PRO A 220 -13.22 -10.63 -0.14
N ASP A 221 -12.04 -10.01 -0.26
CA ASP A 221 -10.76 -10.70 -0.47
C ASP A 221 -10.68 -11.53 -1.76
N ALA A 222 -11.66 -11.44 -2.66
CA ALA A 222 -11.63 -12.17 -3.92
C ALA A 222 -10.64 -11.55 -4.91
N THR A 223 -10.22 -12.35 -5.90
CA THR A 223 -9.48 -11.86 -7.06
C THR A 223 -10.33 -12.05 -8.30
N LEU A 224 -10.63 -10.96 -9.00
CA LEU A 224 -11.22 -10.96 -10.33
C LEU A 224 -10.12 -10.80 -11.38
N THR A 225 -10.49 -11.00 -12.63
CA THR A 225 -9.67 -10.64 -13.79
C THR A 225 -10.45 -9.67 -14.66
N VAL A 226 -9.81 -8.57 -15.05
CA VAL A 226 -10.34 -7.64 -16.05
C VAL A 226 -9.57 -7.74 -17.36
N THR A 227 -10.22 -7.41 -18.47
CA THR A 227 -9.61 -7.47 -19.81
C THR A 227 -10.12 -6.37 -20.73
N ASN A 228 -9.24 -5.88 -21.60
CA ASN A 228 -9.60 -5.06 -22.77
C ASN A 228 -9.87 -5.91 -24.03
N GLY A 229 -10.01 -7.24 -23.88
CA GLY A 229 -10.17 -8.20 -24.98
C GLY A 229 -8.85 -8.73 -25.57
N LYS A 230 -7.70 -8.18 -25.17
CA LYS A 230 -6.36 -8.66 -25.58
C LYS A 230 -5.48 -9.02 -24.38
N LYS A 231 -5.40 -8.10 -23.41
CA LYS A 231 -4.57 -8.21 -22.21
C LYS A 231 -5.46 -8.35 -20.98
N THR A 232 -4.89 -8.91 -19.92
CA THR A 232 -5.60 -9.16 -18.67
C THR A 232 -4.90 -8.49 -17.49
N LEU A 233 -5.65 -8.12 -16.45
CA LEU A 233 -5.09 -7.63 -15.19
C LEU A 233 -5.84 -8.25 -14.01
N PRO A 234 -5.14 -8.84 -13.03
CA PRO A 234 -5.77 -9.26 -11.78
C PRO A 234 -6.27 -8.03 -11.01
N VAL A 235 -7.52 -8.09 -10.54
CA VAL A 235 -8.13 -7.09 -9.66
C VAL A 235 -8.41 -7.76 -8.32
N LYS A 236 -7.70 -7.34 -7.27
CA LYS A 236 -7.91 -7.82 -5.91
C LYS A 236 -8.96 -6.95 -5.24
N LEU A 237 -10.01 -7.56 -4.73
CA LEU A 237 -11.06 -6.88 -3.99
C LEU A 237 -10.68 -6.84 -2.51
N GLY A 238 -10.85 -5.67 -1.91
CA GLY A 238 -10.77 -5.49 -0.46
C GLY A 238 -12.00 -6.03 0.25
N ARG A 239 -12.18 -5.58 1.47
CA ARG A 239 -13.21 -5.99 2.42
C ARG A 239 -14.17 -4.85 2.76
N GLY A 240 -14.09 -3.74 2.04
CA GLY A 240 -15.01 -2.63 2.22
C GLY A 240 -16.46 -3.06 2.07
N ASN A 241 -17.35 -2.39 2.80
CA ASN A 241 -18.74 -2.85 3.01
C ASN A 241 -19.60 -2.95 1.75
N GLY A 242 -19.20 -2.36 0.63
CA GLY A 242 -19.93 -2.49 -0.63
C GLY A 242 -19.46 -3.66 -1.51
N VAL A 243 -18.48 -4.44 -1.06
CA VAL A 243 -18.09 -5.71 -1.68
C VAL A 243 -18.71 -6.87 -0.89
N TYR A 244 -19.90 -7.31 -1.30
CA TYR A 244 -20.58 -8.47 -0.69
C TYR A 244 -21.30 -9.33 -1.75
N PRO A 245 -21.59 -10.61 -1.46
CA PRO A 245 -22.32 -11.47 -2.41
C PRO A 245 -23.62 -10.82 -2.90
N GLY A 246 -23.75 -10.65 -4.22
CA GLY A 246 -24.92 -10.04 -4.86
C GLY A 246 -24.88 -8.52 -5.05
N SER A 247 -23.82 -7.82 -4.61
CA SER A 247 -23.64 -6.37 -4.87
C SER A 247 -23.10 -6.03 -6.26
N PHE A 248 -22.55 -7.02 -6.98
CA PHE A 248 -22.03 -6.80 -8.32
C PHE A 248 -23.14 -6.44 -9.31
N ASN A 249 -23.07 -5.24 -9.85
CA ASN A 249 -24.07 -4.69 -10.79
C ASN A 249 -23.43 -4.07 -12.06
N LEU A 250 -22.15 -4.36 -12.34
CA LEU A 250 -21.48 -3.93 -13.57
C LEU A 250 -21.89 -4.86 -14.72
N THR A 251 -22.38 -4.29 -15.83
CA THR A 251 -22.93 -5.05 -16.97
C THR A 251 -22.40 -4.64 -18.33
N GLN A 252 -21.57 -3.59 -18.37
CA GLN A 252 -20.91 -3.04 -19.55
C GLN A 252 -19.41 -2.92 -19.26
N PRO A 253 -18.56 -2.63 -20.27
CA PRO A 253 -17.21 -2.16 -20.01
C PRO A 253 -17.24 -1.04 -18.96
N CYS A 254 -16.31 -1.10 -18.02
CA CYS A 254 -16.22 -0.19 -16.89
C CYS A 254 -14.78 0.24 -16.68
N ASP A 255 -14.61 1.40 -16.07
CA ASP A 255 -13.32 1.80 -15.54
C ASP A 255 -13.08 1.11 -14.19
N VAL A 256 -11.82 0.83 -13.88
CA VAL A 256 -11.41 0.29 -12.59
C VAL A 256 -10.41 1.26 -11.97
N ILE A 257 -10.70 1.73 -10.76
CA ILE A 257 -9.79 2.60 -10.01
C ILE A 257 -9.35 1.86 -8.75
N GLY A 258 -8.05 1.77 -8.54
CA GLY A 258 -7.47 1.09 -7.39
C GLY A 258 -5.99 1.39 -7.23
N ILE A 259 -5.38 0.76 -6.25
CA ILE A 259 -3.95 0.92 -5.96
C ILE A 259 -3.17 -0.17 -6.69
N LEU A 260 -2.20 0.19 -7.52
CA LEU A 260 -1.36 -0.82 -8.17
C LEU A 260 -0.45 -1.47 -7.14
N ASP A 261 -0.64 -2.77 -6.95
CA ASP A 261 0.07 -3.60 -6.00
C ASP A 261 0.91 -4.66 -6.73
N GLN A 262 1.87 -5.27 -6.02
CA GLN A 262 2.71 -6.36 -6.51
C GLN A 262 2.82 -7.40 -5.39
N ASP A 263 2.56 -8.66 -5.74
CA ASP A 263 2.61 -9.78 -4.80
C ASP A 263 3.20 -10.98 -5.54
N SER A 264 4.52 -10.96 -5.75
CA SER A 264 5.23 -11.98 -6.51
C SER A 264 6.50 -12.48 -5.83
N THR A 265 6.73 -13.79 -5.89
CA THR A 265 8.00 -14.42 -5.49
C THR A 265 9.10 -14.29 -6.53
N ASP A 266 8.78 -13.94 -7.78
CA ASP A 266 9.79 -13.69 -8.84
C ASP A 266 10.27 -12.23 -8.88
N LEU A 267 9.68 -11.38 -8.03
CA LEU A 267 9.96 -9.96 -7.80
C LEU A 267 9.82 -9.05 -9.04
N ARG A 268 9.38 -9.57 -10.18
CA ARG A 268 9.34 -8.84 -11.46
C ARG A 268 7.99 -8.91 -12.16
N SER A 269 7.08 -9.72 -11.63
CA SER A 269 5.72 -9.89 -12.15
C SER A 269 4.70 -9.79 -11.01
N GLY A 270 3.50 -10.33 -11.20
CA GLY A 270 2.47 -10.41 -10.15
C GLY A 270 1.88 -9.07 -9.73
N TYR A 271 1.87 -8.07 -10.62
CA TYR A 271 1.13 -6.84 -10.37
C TYR A 271 -0.37 -7.09 -10.39
N ARG A 272 -1.10 -6.37 -9.55
CA ARG A 272 -2.56 -6.44 -9.41
C ARG A 272 -3.11 -5.08 -9.06
N LEU A 273 -4.35 -4.80 -9.46
CA LEU A 273 -5.04 -3.58 -9.04
C LEU A 273 -5.89 -3.87 -7.81
N TYR A 274 -5.61 -3.21 -6.68
CA TYR A 274 -6.35 -3.41 -5.44
C TYR A 274 -7.50 -2.41 -5.33
N VAL A 275 -8.73 -2.91 -5.39
CA VAL A 275 -9.96 -2.13 -5.25
C VAL A 275 -10.48 -2.32 -3.83
N MET A 276 -10.29 -1.30 -2.99
CA MET A 276 -10.50 -1.39 -1.53
C MET A 276 -11.97 -1.61 -1.14
N ASN A 277 -12.87 -0.97 -1.88
CA ASN A 277 -14.31 -1.01 -1.65
C ASN A 277 -15.03 -0.80 -2.98
N TYR A 278 -16.35 -0.96 -2.98
CA TYR A 278 -17.21 -0.68 -4.13
C TYR A 278 -18.41 0.15 -3.68
N ASP A 279 -18.72 1.28 -4.32
CA ASP A 279 -19.86 2.11 -3.91
C ASP A 279 -21.19 1.75 -4.60
N GLY A 280 -21.22 0.71 -5.44
CA GLY A 280 -22.43 0.24 -6.09
C GLY A 280 -22.90 1.07 -7.28
N ASN A 281 -22.09 2.00 -7.79
CA ASN A 281 -22.53 2.96 -8.81
C ASN A 281 -22.89 2.34 -10.19
N GLY A 282 -22.42 1.11 -10.48
CA GLY A 282 -22.75 0.38 -11.71
C GLY A 282 -22.03 0.87 -12.98
N GLN A 283 -21.04 1.75 -12.86
CA GLN A 283 -20.28 2.35 -13.97
C GLN A 283 -18.76 2.21 -13.80
N VAL A 284 -18.24 2.41 -12.59
CA VAL A 284 -16.81 2.37 -12.25
C VAL A 284 -16.60 1.42 -11.09
N LEU A 285 -15.71 0.44 -11.24
CA LEU A 285 -15.28 -0.44 -10.15
C LEU A 285 -14.29 0.30 -9.26
N ALA A 286 -14.79 0.98 -8.22
CA ALA A 286 -13.99 1.77 -7.29
C ALA A 286 -14.74 2.01 -5.97
N SER A 287 -13.99 2.41 -4.94
CA SER A 287 -14.57 3.06 -3.77
C SER A 287 -15.17 4.42 -4.14
N TYR A 288 -16.07 4.94 -3.30
CA TYR A 288 -16.65 6.27 -3.51
C TYR A 288 -15.55 7.33 -3.57
N GLU A 289 -14.62 7.31 -2.62
CA GLU A 289 -13.55 8.29 -2.48
C GLU A 289 -12.63 8.29 -3.70
N HIS A 290 -12.26 7.11 -4.21
CA HIS A 290 -11.43 6.96 -5.42
C HIS A 290 -12.16 7.46 -6.66
N ARG A 291 -13.44 7.14 -6.82
CA ARG A 291 -14.27 7.66 -7.93
C ARG A 291 -14.41 9.18 -7.87
N MET A 292 -14.62 9.74 -6.68
CA MET A 292 -14.73 11.19 -6.51
C MET A 292 -13.39 11.89 -6.78
N ALA A 293 -12.25 11.25 -6.51
CA ALA A 293 -10.94 11.80 -6.85
C ALA A 293 -10.72 11.94 -8.36
N ASP A 294 -11.24 11.00 -9.16
CA ASP A 294 -11.21 11.08 -10.64
C ASP A 294 -12.09 12.22 -11.18
N GLN A 295 -13.25 12.45 -10.54
CA GLN A 295 -14.23 13.45 -10.97
C GLN A 295 -13.86 14.90 -10.63
N ARG A 296 -12.80 15.14 -9.85
CA ARG A 296 -12.37 16.51 -9.53
C ARG A 296 -11.89 17.23 -10.79
N THR A 297 -12.69 18.16 -11.29
CA THR A 297 -12.26 19.16 -12.26
C THR A 297 -11.13 20.00 -11.66
N VAL A 298 -10.04 20.19 -12.42
CA VAL A 298 -9.03 21.20 -12.11
C VAL A 298 -9.73 22.56 -11.91
N ASP A 299 -9.29 23.32 -10.92
CA ASP A 299 -9.92 24.55 -10.38
C ASP A 299 -10.47 25.53 -11.46
N PRO A 300 -11.72 26.03 -11.34
CA PRO A 300 -12.26 27.11 -12.18
C PRO A 300 -11.46 28.43 -12.15
N ASN A 301 -10.48 28.59 -11.27
CA ASN A 301 -9.59 29.77 -11.24
C ASN A 301 -8.57 29.86 -12.40
N GLN A 302 -8.51 28.89 -13.33
CA GLN A 302 -7.69 28.99 -14.55
C GLN A 302 -8.33 29.80 -15.70
N ILE A 303 -9.51 30.42 -15.52
CA ILE A 303 -10.21 31.18 -16.59
C ILE A 303 -9.94 32.70 -16.55
N VAL A 304 -9.22 33.24 -15.56
CA VAL A 304 -9.03 34.70 -15.45
C VAL A 304 -7.58 35.13 -15.66
N SER A 305 -7.07 34.98 -16.87
CA SER A 305 -5.87 35.73 -17.29
C SER A 305 -5.84 36.22 -18.75
N ASP A 306 -6.83 35.91 -19.58
CA ASP A 306 -6.76 36.24 -21.03
C ASP A 306 -7.70 37.37 -21.51
N GLU A 307 -8.40 38.09 -20.63
CA GLU A 307 -9.27 39.22 -21.05
C GLU A 307 -9.08 40.49 -20.20
N ARG A 308 -7.83 40.94 -20.01
CA ARG A 308 -7.56 42.31 -19.53
C ARG A 308 -6.51 43.08 -20.34
N ASP A 309 -6.28 42.68 -21.58
CA ASP A 309 -5.52 43.49 -22.56
C ASP A 309 -6.35 43.70 -23.84
N MET A 310 -7.46 44.44 -23.71
CA MET A 310 -8.12 45.19 -24.80
C MET A 310 -8.72 46.49 -24.27
#